data_AF-A0A355UP08-F1
#
_entry.id   AF-A0A355UP08-F1
#
_cell.length_a   1.000
_cell.length_b   1.000
_cell.length_c   1.000
_cell.angle_alpha   90.00
_cell.angle_beta   90.00
_cell.angle_gamma   90.00
#
_symmetry.space_group_name_H-M   'P 1'
#
loop_
_entity.id
_entity.type
_entity.pdbx_description
1 polymer ?
#
loop_
_entity_poly.entity_id
_entity_poly.type
_entity_poly.pdbx_seq_one_letter_code
_entity_poly.pdbx_strand_id
1 'polypeptide(L)'
;MRLKIRIESIFFVRYRRFAGKFRDEIKMEKNKITEKLRRLIDSNYKSDFQKRELAARAQLKLQHEEYEAFFANKLKKAIEQEGLQPEIIDDSLVESDFFPFEKPEYRVVTFQELTFGKAKAASVNDLSLVSGARFYYCRFAECTFSNIQFENCSFVGCKFDECFTNNIGVVFDNCTFKSVIPGKKSVDDMFTTFDGCEMTARFSGCDLSQVVLNKTNLYFSQFQAINFNGAILCDCGFDTVVMSDCDFRGMKIVGTKFIDFSLEDLNTRSRVDRNSFFGEIAFSPKLSREVRFAAEAYGQFNELFENNKVTILSGEYFYLFKKTDLLQLDRTSKVISYFGLLTCGYGERPFFSLILSTLIVAMCGLLYMVCGVSLNNEILAYRPTLSHPLPDWGLVTNCFHFSLVTFSTTGYGNVTPLGGSLLVSAAEMVLGIVMVGVFVSTLVRKTAR
;
A
#
# COMPACT_ATOMS: atom_id res chain seq x y z
N MET A 1 -33.84 32.68 -49.60
CA MET A 1 -33.87 31.37 -48.91
C MET A 1 -32.48 30.75 -48.70
N ARG A 2 -31.61 30.67 -49.73
CA ARG A 2 -30.25 30.07 -49.62
C ARG A 2 -29.26 30.79 -48.67
N LEU A 3 -29.40 32.11 -48.44
CA LEU A 3 -28.53 32.86 -47.53
C LEU A 3 -28.86 32.61 -46.04
N LYS A 4 -30.14 32.36 -45.72
CA LYS A 4 -30.63 32.18 -44.33
C LYS A 4 -30.19 30.83 -43.74
N ILE A 5 -30.22 29.77 -44.56
CA ILE A 5 -29.76 28.41 -44.21
C ILE A 5 -28.23 28.39 -43.97
N ARG A 6 -27.47 29.17 -44.73
CA ARG A 6 -26.00 29.24 -44.60
C ARG A 6 -25.58 29.93 -43.31
N ILE A 7 -26.30 30.97 -42.86
CA ILE A 7 -26.01 31.67 -41.61
C ILE A 7 -26.39 30.80 -40.38
N GLU A 8 -27.52 30.11 -40.40
CA GLU A 8 -27.92 29.18 -39.34
C GLU A 8 -26.94 28.01 -39.18
N SER A 9 -26.43 27.45 -40.29
CA SER A 9 -25.41 26.39 -40.24
C SER A 9 -24.08 26.84 -39.62
N ILE A 10 -23.66 28.09 -39.88
CA ILE A 10 -22.41 28.65 -39.33
C ILE A 10 -22.59 28.96 -37.83
N PHE A 11 -23.75 29.47 -37.42
CA PHE A 11 -24.09 29.69 -36.02
C PHE A 11 -24.16 28.37 -35.23
N PHE A 12 -24.79 27.34 -35.80
CA PHE A 12 -24.92 26.03 -35.15
C PHE A 12 -23.57 25.32 -34.98
N VAL A 13 -22.67 25.43 -35.97
CA VAL A 13 -21.29 24.89 -35.88
C VAL A 13 -20.45 25.67 -34.87
N ARG A 14 -20.54 27.01 -34.84
CA ARG A 14 -19.86 27.83 -33.81
C ARG A 14 -20.38 27.55 -32.40
N TYR A 15 -21.70 27.39 -32.23
CA TYR A 15 -22.32 27.07 -30.94
C TYR A 15 -21.91 25.69 -30.44
N ARG A 16 -21.87 24.66 -31.30
CA ARG A 16 -21.35 23.32 -30.93
C ARG A 16 -19.88 23.36 -30.51
N ARG A 17 -19.05 24.14 -31.20
CA ARG A 17 -17.63 24.32 -30.83
C ARG A 17 -17.47 25.03 -29.49
N PHE A 18 -18.28 26.06 -29.25
CA PHE A 18 -18.26 26.82 -28.00
C PHE A 18 -18.76 25.98 -26.82
N ALA A 19 -19.88 25.25 -26.99
CA ALA A 19 -20.41 24.32 -25.99
C ALA A 19 -19.46 23.14 -25.70
N GLY A 20 -18.71 22.66 -26.72
CA GLY A 20 -17.64 21.67 -26.54
C GLY A 20 -16.49 22.20 -25.70
N LYS A 21 -15.94 23.37 -26.06
CA LYS A 21 -14.89 24.05 -25.27
C LYS A 21 -15.32 24.32 -23.84
N PHE A 22 -16.54 24.81 -23.63
CA PHE A 22 -17.06 25.12 -22.29
C PHE A 22 -17.26 23.84 -21.45
N ARG A 23 -17.70 22.74 -22.06
CA ARG A 23 -17.79 21.43 -21.39
C ARG A 23 -16.40 20.90 -21.01
N ASP A 24 -15.41 21.06 -21.87
CA ASP A 24 -14.04 20.63 -21.61
C ASP A 24 -13.36 21.50 -20.53
N GLU A 25 -13.61 22.81 -20.53
CA GLU A 25 -13.18 23.73 -19.47
C GLU A 25 -13.81 23.37 -18.12
N ILE A 26 -15.13 23.15 -18.05
CA ILE A 26 -15.81 22.68 -16.82
C ILE A 26 -15.24 21.33 -16.36
N LYS A 27 -14.95 20.40 -17.27
CA LYS A 27 -14.39 19.09 -16.92
C LYS A 27 -12.96 19.23 -16.40
N MET A 28 -12.16 20.11 -16.99
CA MET A 28 -10.79 20.40 -16.58
C MET A 28 -10.75 21.11 -15.22
N GLU A 29 -11.66 22.05 -15.00
CA GLU A 29 -11.79 22.80 -13.75
C GLU A 29 -12.35 21.93 -12.63
N LYS A 30 -13.34 21.07 -12.92
CA LYS A 30 -13.82 20.03 -12.01
C LYS A 30 -12.70 19.06 -11.63
N ASN A 31 -11.88 18.62 -12.58
CA ASN A 31 -10.72 17.78 -12.29
C ASN A 31 -9.69 18.52 -11.43
N LYS A 32 -9.36 19.77 -11.75
CA LYS A 32 -8.47 20.62 -10.94
C LYS A 32 -8.97 20.79 -9.51
N ILE A 33 -10.26 21.08 -9.32
CA ILE A 33 -10.88 21.25 -8.00
C ILE A 33 -10.90 19.91 -7.25
N THR A 34 -11.26 18.81 -7.91
CA THR A 34 -11.25 17.46 -7.31
C THR A 34 -9.85 17.06 -6.87
N GLU A 35 -8.83 17.39 -7.67
CA GLU A 35 -7.44 17.09 -7.38
C GLU A 35 -6.87 18.01 -6.30
N LYS A 36 -7.29 19.28 -6.25
CA LYS A 36 -6.94 20.23 -5.19
C LYS A 36 -7.62 19.86 -3.87
N LEU A 37 -8.87 19.39 -3.89
CA LEU A 37 -9.56 18.82 -2.73
C LEU A 37 -8.89 17.53 -2.27
N ARG A 38 -8.54 16.61 -3.18
CA ARG A 38 -7.76 15.40 -2.85
C ARG A 38 -6.45 15.77 -2.18
N ARG A 39 -5.69 16.70 -2.75
CA ARG A 39 -4.43 17.17 -2.16
C ARG A 39 -4.62 17.85 -0.81
N LEU A 40 -5.70 18.61 -0.59
CA LEU A 40 -5.97 19.25 0.70
C LEU A 40 -6.43 18.24 1.77
N ILE A 41 -7.21 17.22 1.36
CA ILE A 41 -7.61 16.10 2.22
C ILE A 41 -6.38 15.26 2.58
N ASP A 42 -5.47 15.01 1.62
CA ASP A 42 -4.24 14.23 1.83
C ASP A 42 -3.13 15.05 2.54
N SER A 43 -3.00 16.37 2.30
CA SER A 43 -1.89 17.18 2.85
C SER A 43 -2.07 17.54 4.32
N ASN A 44 -3.30 17.74 4.77
CA ASN A 44 -3.60 17.97 6.19
C ASN A 44 -3.67 16.66 6.99
N TYR A 45 -3.60 15.52 6.31
CA TYR A 45 -3.67 14.19 6.89
C TYR A 45 -2.56 13.34 6.25
N LYS A 46 -1.28 13.64 6.52
CA LYS A 46 -0.23 12.62 6.40
C LYS A 46 -0.68 11.47 7.30
N SER A 47 -1.35 10.50 6.72
CA SER A 47 -1.93 9.37 7.43
C SER A 47 -0.81 8.69 8.19
N ASP A 48 -1.11 8.11 9.35
CA ASP A 48 -0.14 7.32 10.11
C ASP A 48 0.55 6.29 9.21
N PHE A 49 -0.19 5.78 8.22
CA PHE A 49 0.30 4.93 7.13
C PHE A 49 1.45 5.55 6.31
N GLN A 50 1.30 6.76 5.79
CA GLN A 50 2.38 7.44 5.05
C GLN A 50 3.60 7.76 5.93
N LYS A 51 3.38 8.06 7.23
CA LYS A 51 4.48 8.25 8.18
C LYS A 51 5.23 6.94 8.42
N ARG A 52 4.51 5.83 8.59
CA ARG A 52 5.09 4.48 8.70
C ARG A 52 5.84 4.08 7.44
N GLU A 53 5.34 4.45 6.26
CA GLU A 53 6.03 4.20 4.99
C GLU A 53 7.35 4.96 4.90
N LEU A 54 7.34 6.27 5.20
CA LEU A 54 8.56 7.06 5.25
C LEU A 54 9.54 6.53 6.30
N ALA A 55 9.05 6.13 7.46
CA ALA A 55 9.86 5.56 8.53
C ALA A 55 10.45 4.20 8.14
N ALA A 56 9.71 3.36 7.41
CA ALA A 56 10.20 2.09 6.88
C ALA A 56 11.30 2.32 5.84
N ARG A 57 11.12 3.25 4.91
CA ARG A 57 12.17 3.64 3.94
C ARG A 57 13.40 4.25 4.63
N ALA A 58 13.20 5.07 5.66
CA ALA A 58 14.30 5.63 6.44
C ALA A 58 15.06 4.56 7.23
N GLN A 59 14.34 3.60 7.83
CA GLN A 59 14.96 2.46 8.51
C GLN A 59 15.75 1.59 7.54
N LEU A 60 15.23 1.33 6.33
CA LEU A 60 15.98 0.60 5.30
C LEU A 60 17.28 1.33 4.96
N LYS A 61 17.22 2.65 4.71
CA LYS A 61 18.42 3.44 4.42
C LYS A 61 19.42 3.37 5.56
N LEU A 62 18.96 3.55 6.79
CA LEU A 62 19.81 3.45 7.98
C LEU A 62 20.42 2.05 8.10
N GLN A 63 19.63 0.99 7.95
CA GLN A 63 20.12 -0.39 8.01
C GLN A 63 21.12 -0.69 6.88
N HIS A 64 20.89 -0.16 5.68
CA HIS A 64 21.84 -0.33 4.57
C HIS A 64 23.13 0.44 4.81
N GLU A 65 23.06 1.69 5.30
CA GLU A 65 24.24 2.48 5.70
C GLU A 65 25.00 1.81 6.86
N GLU A 66 24.29 1.33 7.88
CA GLU A 66 24.84 0.56 8.99
C GLU A 66 25.46 -0.75 8.51
N TYR A 67 24.82 -1.44 7.58
CA TYR A 67 25.33 -2.66 6.96
C TYR A 67 26.64 -2.40 6.22
N GLU A 68 26.69 -1.42 5.32
CA GLU A 68 27.89 -1.09 4.56
C GLU A 68 29.02 -0.60 5.47
N ALA A 69 28.71 0.25 6.47
CA ALA A 69 29.68 0.74 7.43
C ALA A 69 30.20 -0.38 8.36
N PHE A 70 29.34 -1.28 8.78
CA PHE A 70 29.69 -2.42 9.60
C PHE A 70 30.48 -3.46 8.81
N PHE A 71 30.03 -3.79 7.59
CA PHE A 71 30.74 -4.67 6.67
C PHE A 71 32.17 -4.17 6.49
N ALA A 72 32.36 -2.90 6.09
CA ALA A 72 33.69 -2.34 5.90
C ALA A 72 34.57 -2.38 7.17
N ASN A 73 34.03 -1.98 8.33
CA ASN A 73 34.81 -1.90 9.57
C ASN A 73 35.11 -3.26 10.20
N LYS A 74 34.15 -4.19 10.16
CA LYS A 74 34.25 -5.47 10.85
C LYS A 74 34.92 -6.53 9.97
N LEU A 75 34.77 -6.46 8.65
CA LEU A 75 35.61 -7.16 7.69
C LEU A 75 37.08 -6.79 7.92
N LYS A 76 37.37 -5.49 8.03
CA LYS A 76 38.71 -5.00 8.35
C LYS A 76 39.23 -5.56 9.68
N LYS A 77 38.42 -5.58 10.74
CA LYS A 77 38.80 -6.21 12.02
C LYS A 77 38.96 -7.73 11.95
N ALA A 78 38.12 -8.45 11.21
CA ALA A 78 38.24 -9.89 11.04
C ALA A 78 39.50 -10.26 10.26
N ILE A 79 39.85 -9.47 9.23
CA ILE A 79 41.12 -9.55 8.51
C ILE A 79 42.30 -9.29 9.45
N GLU A 80 42.22 -8.23 10.27
CA GLU A 80 43.31 -7.79 11.16
C GLU A 80 43.52 -8.71 12.39
N GLN A 81 42.46 -9.30 12.95
CA GLN A 81 42.52 -10.08 14.20
C GLN A 81 42.59 -11.60 13.99
N GLU A 82 41.94 -12.14 12.95
CA GLU A 82 41.92 -13.58 12.66
C GLU A 82 42.87 -13.97 11.51
N GLY A 83 43.52 -13.00 10.85
CA GLY A 83 44.44 -13.24 9.74
C GLY A 83 43.77 -13.74 8.46
N LEU A 84 42.45 -13.58 8.34
CA LEU A 84 41.66 -13.96 7.17
C LEU A 84 42.03 -13.06 5.98
N GLN A 85 42.46 -13.65 4.87
CA GLN A 85 42.67 -12.94 3.60
C GLN A 85 41.38 -13.05 2.78
N PRO A 86 40.83 -11.94 2.26
CA PRO A 86 39.69 -12.01 1.34
C PRO A 86 40.08 -12.78 0.08
N GLU A 87 39.32 -13.81 -0.24
CA GLU A 87 39.50 -14.65 -1.43
C GLU A 87 38.48 -14.20 -2.49
N ILE A 88 38.93 -13.96 -3.72
CA ILE A 88 38.05 -13.70 -4.86
C ILE A 88 38.16 -14.92 -5.77
N ILE A 89 37.00 -15.51 -6.08
CA ILE A 89 36.85 -16.64 -6.98
C ILE A 89 35.95 -16.19 -8.13
N ASP A 90 36.51 -16.20 -9.33
CA ASP A 90 35.82 -15.83 -10.57
C ASP A 90 35.80 -16.99 -11.57
N ASP A 91 35.04 -16.83 -12.65
CA ASP A 91 34.86 -17.87 -13.69
C ASP A 91 36.18 -18.25 -14.39
N SER A 92 37.18 -17.36 -14.40
CA SER A 92 38.48 -17.65 -15.01
C SER A 92 39.27 -18.74 -14.26
N LEU A 93 38.91 -19.00 -13.00
CA LEU A 93 39.53 -20.00 -12.14
C LEU A 93 38.80 -21.35 -12.14
N VAL A 94 37.68 -21.48 -12.87
CA VAL A 94 36.85 -22.70 -12.84
C VAL A 94 37.02 -23.50 -14.13
N GLU A 95 37.47 -24.76 -14.00
CA GLU A 95 37.64 -25.67 -15.15
C GLU A 95 36.30 -26.24 -15.68
N SER A 96 35.22 -26.12 -14.90
CA SER A 96 33.88 -26.62 -15.19
C SER A 96 32.85 -25.50 -15.26
N ASP A 97 31.81 -25.70 -16.09
CA ASP A 97 30.67 -24.77 -16.20
C ASP A 97 29.94 -24.48 -14.87
N PHE A 98 30.18 -25.30 -13.83
CA PHE A 98 29.58 -25.16 -12.51
C PHE A 98 30.65 -25.20 -11.44
N PHE A 99 30.63 -24.24 -10.52
CA PHE A 99 31.51 -24.22 -9.36
C PHE A 99 31.01 -25.18 -8.26
N PRO A 100 31.83 -26.11 -7.76
CA PRO A 100 31.45 -27.02 -6.68
C PRO A 100 31.69 -26.42 -5.29
N PHE A 101 30.70 -26.56 -4.39
CA PHE A 101 30.88 -26.24 -2.97
C PHE A 101 31.51 -27.42 -2.23
N GLU A 102 32.84 -27.48 -2.21
CA GLU A 102 33.60 -28.57 -1.57
C GLU A 102 33.97 -28.30 -0.10
N LYS A 103 34.09 -27.03 0.29
CA LYS A 103 34.51 -26.67 1.65
C LYS A 103 33.28 -26.67 2.58
N PRO A 104 33.38 -27.17 3.83
CA PRO A 104 32.29 -27.10 4.79
C PRO A 104 32.02 -25.66 5.27
N GLU A 105 32.98 -24.75 5.07
CA GLU A 105 32.94 -23.39 5.56
C GLU A 105 33.66 -22.44 4.60
N TYR A 106 33.00 -21.32 4.30
CA TYR A 106 33.52 -20.21 3.50
C TYR A 106 33.42 -18.95 4.34
N ARG A 107 34.54 -18.25 4.50
CA ARG A 107 34.62 -16.98 5.26
C ARG A 107 35.19 -15.91 4.36
N VAL A 108 34.48 -14.78 4.23
CA VAL A 108 35.01 -13.59 3.54
C VAL A 108 35.44 -13.91 2.09
N VAL A 109 34.64 -14.75 1.42
CA VAL A 109 34.87 -15.13 0.02
C VAL A 109 33.95 -14.32 -0.88
N THR A 110 34.50 -13.75 -1.95
CA THR A 110 33.73 -13.15 -3.04
C THR A 110 33.69 -14.12 -4.20
N PHE A 111 32.50 -14.65 -4.47
CA PHE A 111 32.20 -15.39 -5.69
C PHE A 111 31.69 -14.39 -6.72
N GLN A 112 32.34 -14.33 -7.88
CA GLN A 112 32.01 -13.37 -8.93
C GLN A 112 31.71 -14.09 -10.24
N GLU A 113 30.55 -13.82 -10.83
CA GLU A 113 30.15 -14.32 -12.15
C GLU A 113 30.12 -15.85 -12.26
N LEU A 114 30.05 -16.55 -11.12
CA LEU A 114 30.03 -18.00 -11.07
C LEU A 114 28.63 -18.58 -11.25
N THR A 115 28.56 -19.75 -11.89
CA THR A 115 27.35 -20.57 -11.92
C THR A 115 27.47 -21.74 -10.95
N PHE A 116 26.45 -21.93 -10.10
CA PHE A 116 26.37 -23.03 -9.14
C PHE A 116 25.30 -24.04 -9.50
N GLY A 117 25.54 -25.31 -9.15
CA GLY A 117 24.56 -26.38 -9.27
C GLY A 117 24.81 -27.27 -10.47
N LYS A 118 23.81 -27.44 -11.34
CA LYS A 118 23.92 -28.28 -12.55
C LYS A 118 22.98 -27.86 -13.68
N ALA A 119 23.30 -28.30 -14.89
CA ALA A 119 22.60 -27.91 -16.12
C ALA A 119 21.18 -28.51 -16.24
N LYS A 120 20.98 -29.76 -15.79
CA LYS A 120 19.71 -30.48 -15.95
C LYS A 120 19.25 -31.09 -14.63
N ALA A 121 17.97 -30.94 -14.33
CA ALA A 121 17.27 -31.60 -13.25
C ALA A 121 15.87 -31.99 -13.74
N ALA A 122 15.47 -33.24 -13.53
CA ALA A 122 14.13 -33.70 -13.93
C ALA A 122 13.04 -33.25 -12.94
N SER A 123 13.41 -33.02 -11.69
CA SER A 123 12.51 -32.60 -10.61
C SER A 123 13.30 -31.97 -9.46
N VAL A 124 12.58 -31.49 -8.44
CA VAL A 124 13.13 -30.95 -7.19
C VAL A 124 13.97 -31.98 -6.43
N ASN A 125 13.71 -33.28 -6.62
CA ASN A 125 14.47 -34.35 -5.96
C ASN A 125 15.81 -34.64 -6.66
N ASP A 126 16.03 -34.01 -7.81
CA ASP A 126 17.21 -34.19 -8.65
C ASP A 126 17.98 -32.87 -8.73
N LEU A 127 18.11 -32.12 -7.63
CA LEU A 127 18.91 -30.90 -7.56
C LEU A 127 20.34 -31.22 -7.09
N SER A 128 21.30 -30.36 -7.42
CA SER A 128 22.64 -30.42 -6.85
C SER A 128 22.56 -30.07 -5.37
N LEU A 129 22.89 -31.02 -4.48
CA LEU A 129 22.72 -30.85 -3.04
C LEU A 129 23.99 -30.31 -2.39
N VAL A 130 23.84 -29.23 -1.63
CA VAL A 130 24.84 -28.68 -0.72
C VAL A 130 24.27 -28.77 0.69
N SER A 131 24.91 -29.56 1.56
CA SER A 131 24.40 -29.82 2.91
C SER A 131 25.35 -29.32 3.98
N GLY A 132 24.83 -28.58 4.97
CA GLY A 132 25.59 -28.13 6.14
C GLY A 132 26.70 -27.11 5.88
N ALA A 133 26.77 -26.52 4.67
CA ALA A 133 27.76 -25.52 4.34
C ALA A 133 27.49 -24.20 5.09
N ARG A 134 28.56 -23.56 5.56
CA ARG A 134 28.49 -22.31 6.33
C ARG A 134 29.21 -21.18 5.60
N PHE A 135 28.47 -20.13 5.28
CA PHE A 135 28.95 -18.93 4.59
C PHE A 135 28.91 -17.77 5.58
N TYR A 136 30.07 -17.20 5.87
CA TYR A 136 30.23 -16.07 6.76
C TYR A 136 30.79 -14.89 6.00
N TYR A 137 30.01 -13.81 5.90
CA TYR A 137 30.43 -12.57 5.24
C TYR A 137 30.87 -12.78 3.79
N CYS A 138 30.27 -13.75 3.09
CA CYS A 138 30.55 -14.02 1.69
C CYS A 138 29.73 -13.10 0.79
N ARG A 139 30.30 -12.75 -0.37
CA ARG A 139 29.62 -12.00 -1.42
C ARG A 139 29.42 -12.91 -2.63
N PHE A 140 28.20 -12.95 -3.14
CA PHE A 140 27.84 -13.58 -4.41
C PHE A 140 27.46 -12.44 -5.35
N ALA A 141 28.36 -12.09 -6.27
CA ALA A 141 28.17 -10.99 -7.20
C ALA A 141 27.94 -11.55 -8.61
N GLU A 142 26.81 -11.21 -9.21
CA GLU A 142 26.44 -11.62 -10.57
C GLU A 142 26.45 -13.15 -10.75
N CYS A 143 26.21 -13.89 -9.66
CA CYS A 143 26.22 -15.35 -9.67
C CYS A 143 24.88 -15.92 -10.14
N THR A 144 24.95 -17.11 -10.77
CA THR A 144 23.76 -17.84 -11.22
C THR A 144 23.57 -19.13 -10.41
N PHE A 145 22.38 -19.34 -9.86
CA PHE A 145 22.00 -20.59 -9.19
C PHE A 145 21.10 -21.43 -10.10
N SER A 146 21.59 -22.59 -10.54
CA SER A 146 20.88 -23.46 -11.47
C SER A 146 20.68 -24.85 -10.88
N ASN A 147 19.42 -25.23 -10.63
CA ASN A 147 19.04 -26.56 -10.15
C ASN A 147 19.83 -27.00 -8.91
N ILE A 148 19.91 -26.14 -7.89
CA ILE A 148 20.68 -26.35 -6.68
C ILE A 148 19.79 -26.30 -5.43
N GLN A 149 20.10 -27.14 -4.46
CA GLN A 149 19.45 -27.19 -3.16
C GLN A 149 20.50 -27.01 -2.06
N PHE A 150 20.24 -26.06 -1.17
CA PHE A 150 20.95 -25.90 0.09
C PHE A 150 20.10 -26.47 1.22
N GLU A 151 20.65 -27.42 1.95
CA GLU A 151 19.99 -28.05 3.08
C GLU A 151 20.78 -27.81 4.37
N ASN A 152 20.13 -27.35 5.43
CA ASN A 152 20.76 -27.07 6.72
C ASN A 152 21.99 -26.14 6.63
N CYS A 153 22.02 -25.26 5.62
CA CYS A 153 23.13 -24.34 5.38
C CYS A 153 22.94 -23.02 6.14
N SER A 154 24.03 -22.27 6.32
CA SER A 154 24.03 -20.99 7.01
C SER A 154 24.64 -19.89 6.14
N PHE A 155 23.95 -18.77 6.02
CA PHE A 155 24.38 -17.58 5.29
C PHE A 155 24.35 -16.38 6.25
N VAL A 156 25.43 -16.15 6.99
CA VAL A 156 25.49 -15.08 8.00
C VAL A 156 26.22 -13.88 7.43
N GLY A 157 25.52 -12.73 7.38
CA GLY A 157 26.09 -11.48 6.88
C GLY A 157 26.53 -11.55 5.42
N CYS A 158 25.90 -12.43 4.63
CA CYS A 158 26.22 -12.59 3.23
C CYS A 158 25.54 -11.52 2.38
N LYS A 159 26.09 -11.25 1.19
CA LYS A 159 25.53 -10.32 0.22
C LYS A 159 25.34 -11.02 -1.11
N PHE A 160 24.10 -11.07 -1.59
CA PHE A 160 23.74 -11.52 -2.93
C PHE A 160 23.46 -10.28 -3.76
N ASP A 161 24.34 -9.97 -4.70
CA ASP A 161 24.23 -8.81 -5.58
C ASP A 161 23.98 -9.29 -6.99
N GLU A 162 22.89 -8.81 -7.59
CA GLU A 162 22.56 -9.06 -9.00
C GLU A 162 22.62 -10.56 -9.33
N CYS A 163 22.17 -11.40 -8.40
CA CYS A 163 22.17 -12.86 -8.58
C CYS A 163 20.95 -13.32 -9.37
N PHE A 164 21.14 -14.36 -10.16
CA PHE A 164 20.12 -14.92 -11.04
C PHE A 164 19.84 -16.38 -10.71
N THR A 165 18.68 -16.87 -11.13
CA THR A 165 18.39 -18.31 -11.14
C THR A 165 17.98 -18.77 -12.51
N ASN A 166 18.41 -19.98 -12.88
CA ASN A 166 17.99 -20.64 -14.11
C ASN A 166 17.24 -21.95 -13.81
N ASN A 167 16.48 -22.43 -14.80
CA ASN A 167 15.80 -23.72 -14.78
C ASN A 167 14.78 -23.85 -13.63
N ILE A 168 14.87 -24.89 -12.79
CA ILE A 168 13.96 -25.09 -11.65
C ILE A 168 14.20 -24.03 -10.56
N GLY A 169 15.37 -23.39 -10.58
CA GLY A 169 15.77 -22.36 -9.62
C GLY A 169 16.60 -22.93 -8.46
N VAL A 170 16.46 -22.29 -7.31
CA VAL A 170 17.18 -22.62 -6.07
C VAL A 170 16.23 -23.04 -4.96
N VAL A 171 16.61 -24.04 -4.18
CA VAL A 171 15.87 -24.48 -2.99
C VAL A 171 16.72 -24.26 -1.75
N PHE A 172 16.15 -23.63 -0.74
CA PHE A 172 16.71 -23.51 0.60
C PHE A 172 15.80 -24.25 1.57
N ASP A 173 16.31 -25.32 2.18
CA ASP A 173 15.58 -26.10 3.16
C ASP A 173 16.30 -26.06 4.51
N ASN A 174 15.57 -25.66 5.55
CA ASN A 174 16.07 -25.51 6.93
C ASN A 174 17.36 -24.67 7.04
N CYS A 175 17.51 -23.67 6.17
CA CYS A 175 18.68 -22.78 6.16
C CYS A 175 18.49 -21.57 7.09
N THR A 176 19.58 -21.00 7.59
CA THR A 176 19.56 -19.75 8.39
C THR A 176 20.31 -18.62 7.70
N PHE A 177 19.67 -17.46 7.61
CA PHE A 177 20.22 -16.23 7.03
C PHE A 177 20.58 -15.17 8.08
N LYS A 178 20.59 -15.59 9.35
CA LYS A 178 20.90 -14.74 10.50
C LYS A 178 21.94 -15.39 11.39
N SER A 179 22.78 -14.56 12.01
CA SER A 179 23.66 -14.98 13.11
C SER A 179 22.84 -15.43 14.32
N VAL A 180 22.95 -16.70 14.70
CA VAL A 180 22.43 -17.20 15.99
C VAL A 180 23.64 -17.52 16.86
N ILE A 181 24.08 -16.57 17.69
CA ILE A 181 24.96 -16.90 18.82
C ILE A 181 24.16 -16.74 20.11
N PRO A 182 23.65 -17.84 20.69
CA PRO A 182 22.98 -17.79 22.00
C PRO A 182 24.00 -17.42 23.08
N GLY A 183 23.64 -16.48 23.97
CA GLY A 183 24.34 -16.30 25.26
C GLY A 183 25.52 -15.32 25.30
N LYS A 184 25.84 -14.58 24.22
CA LYS A 184 26.78 -13.44 24.28
C LYS A 184 26.13 -12.15 23.79
N LYS A 185 25.90 -11.22 24.73
CA LYS A 185 25.79 -9.78 24.41
C LYS A 185 27.19 -9.23 24.14
N SER A 186 27.78 -9.59 23.01
CA SER A 186 28.84 -8.76 22.43
C SER A 186 29.01 -9.15 20.96
N VAL A 187 28.82 -8.14 20.10
CA VAL A 187 29.18 -8.06 18.68
C VAL A 187 28.08 -8.43 17.68
N ASP A 188 27.14 -7.50 17.53
CA ASP A 188 26.43 -7.06 16.31
C ASP A 188 26.02 -8.12 15.27
N ASP A 189 24.70 -8.37 15.25
CA ASP A 189 23.95 -9.22 14.33
C ASP A 189 24.00 -8.67 12.89
N MET A 190 24.82 -9.27 12.02
CA MET A 190 24.72 -8.98 10.58
C MET A 190 23.61 -9.82 9.96
N PHE A 191 22.69 -9.12 9.30
CA PHE A 191 21.69 -9.70 8.43
C PHE A 191 22.27 -9.96 7.04
N THR A 192 21.66 -10.89 6.30
CA THR A 192 22.00 -11.14 4.90
C THR A 192 21.17 -10.26 3.97
N THR A 193 21.74 -9.85 2.84
CA THR A 193 21.09 -8.97 1.87
C THR A 193 20.97 -9.60 0.49
N PHE A 194 19.86 -9.33 -0.19
CA PHE A 194 19.67 -9.57 -1.61
C PHE A 194 19.41 -8.23 -2.30
N ASP A 195 20.29 -7.81 -3.21
CA ASP A 195 20.13 -6.55 -3.96
C ASP A 195 20.08 -6.82 -5.46
N GLY A 196 19.05 -6.33 -6.13
CA GLY A 196 18.90 -6.44 -7.58
C GLY A 196 18.80 -7.87 -8.13
N CYS A 197 18.55 -8.87 -7.29
CA CYS A 197 18.49 -10.26 -7.74
C CYS A 197 17.18 -10.60 -8.49
N GLU A 198 17.25 -11.55 -9.40
CA GLU A 198 16.10 -12.10 -10.14
C GLU A 198 16.04 -13.62 -9.96
N MET A 199 15.10 -14.09 -9.13
CA MET A 199 15.17 -15.45 -8.61
C MET A 199 13.84 -16.20 -8.68
N THR A 200 13.92 -17.49 -9.01
CA THR A 200 12.95 -18.52 -8.69
C THR A 200 13.50 -19.30 -7.51
N ALA A 201 12.93 -19.06 -6.33
CA ALA A 201 13.44 -19.60 -5.08
C ALA A 201 12.33 -20.29 -4.27
N ARG A 202 12.67 -21.42 -3.64
CA ARG A 202 11.79 -22.08 -2.67
C ARG A 202 12.48 -22.13 -1.33
N PHE A 203 11.83 -21.57 -0.31
CA PHE A 203 12.29 -21.59 1.06
C PHE A 203 11.33 -22.43 1.89
N SER A 204 11.88 -23.38 2.64
CA SER A 204 11.14 -24.25 3.57
C SER A 204 11.84 -24.23 4.93
N GLY A 205 11.10 -23.90 5.99
CA GLY A 205 11.61 -23.94 7.37
C GLY A 205 12.83 -23.04 7.64
N CYS A 206 13.07 -22.04 6.79
CA CYS A 206 14.25 -21.18 6.90
C CYS A 206 14.04 -19.99 7.84
N ASP A 207 15.14 -19.52 8.43
CA ASP A 207 15.18 -18.27 9.18
C ASP A 207 15.71 -17.13 8.30
N LEU A 208 14.79 -16.27 7.83
CA LEU A 208 15.07 -15.05 7.08
C LEU A 208 14.85 -13.79 7.94
N SER A 209 14.97 -13.91 9.27
CA SER A 209 14.79 -12.77 10.15
C SER A 209 15.85 -11.69 9.89
N GLN A 210 15.39 -10.44 9.87
CA GLN A 210 16.18 -9.23 9.57
C GLN A 210 16.82 -9.19 8.18
N VAL A 211 16.57 -10.17 7.29
CA VAL A 211 17.07 -10.14 5.92
C VAL A 211 16.52 -8.90 5.20
N VAL A 212 17.36 -8.30 4.36
CA VAL A 212 16.98 -7.17 3.52
C VAL A 212 16.95 -7.60 2.06
N LEU A 213 15.80 -7.40 1.40
CA LEU A 213 15.66 -7.54 -0.04
C LEU A 213 15.44 -6.14 -0.61
N ASN A 214 16.30 -5.72 -1.52
CA ASN A 214 16.22 -4.44 -2.19
C ASN A 214 16.18 -4.67 -3.71
N LYS A 215 15.15 -4.15 -4.38
CA LYS A 215 14.99 -4.29 -5.84
C LYS A 215 15.07 -5.73 -6.35
N THR A 216 14.74 -6.70 -5.48
CA THR A 216 14.76 -8.12 -5.80
C THR A 216 13.43 -8.53 -6.43
N ASN A 217 13.50 -9.25 -7.54
CA ASN A 217 12.34 -9.85 -8.20
C ASN A 217 12.31 -11.35 -7.95
N LEU A 218 11.19 -11.82 -7.42
CA LEU A 218 10.90 -13.22 -7.15
C LEU A 218 9.81 -13.72 -8.08
N TYR A 219 10.13 -14.74 -8.87
CA TYR A 219 9.25 -15.37 -9.84
C TYR A 219 8.94 -16.80 -9.40
N PHE A 220 7.70 -17.25 -9.51
CA PHE A 220 7.29 -18.64 -9.23
C PHE A 220 7.83 -19.19 -7.88
N SER A 221 7.95 -18.30 -6.89
CA SER A 221 8.68 -18.56 -5.65
C SER A 221 7.75 -18.96 -4.52
N GLN A 222 8.24 -19.80 -3.61
CA GLN A 222 7.44 -20.37 -2.52
C GLN A 222 8.15 -20.18 -1.18
N PHE A 223 7.40 -19.74 -0.18
CA PHE A 223 7.88 -19.57 1.19
C PHE A 223 6.97 -20.33 2.13
N GLN A 224 7.47 -21.39 2.76
CA GLN A 224 6.71 -22.20 3.69
C GLN A 224 7.41 -22.22 5.06
N ALA A 225 6.64 -21.91 6.11
CA ALA A 225 7.12 -21.93 7.49
C ALA A 225 8.37 -21.05 7.72
N ILE A 226 8.39 -19.86 7.11
CA ILE A 226 9.54 -18.94 7.14
C ILE A 226 9.44 -17.96 8.31
N ASN A 227 10.56 -17.72 8.97
CA ASN A 227 10.70 -16.62 9.91
C ASN A 227 11.17 -15.35 9.17
N PHE A 228 10.28 -14.38 8.95
CA PHE A 228 10.57 -13.05 8.38
C PHE A 228 10.66 -11.96 9.44
N ASN A 229 10.91 -12.32 10.71
CA ASN A 229 10.85 -11.34 11.79
C ASN A 229 11.84 -10.18 11.57
N GLY A 230 11.31 -8.96 11.48
CA GLY A 230 12.10 -7.75 11.24
C GLY A 230 12.74 -7.64 9.86
N ALA A 231 12.42 -8.54 8.91
CA ALA A 231 12.91 -8.47 7.54
C ALA A 231 12.36 -7.22 6.82
N ILE A 232 13.14 -6.66 5.90
CA ILE A 232 12.73 -5.48 5.12
C ILE A 232 12.84 -5.76 3.63
N LEU A 233 11.73 -5.57 2.93
CA LEU A 233 11.61 -5.74 1.48
C LEU A 233 11.25 -4.40 0.88
N CYS A 234 12.11 -3.87 0.00
CA CYS A 234 11.92 -2.56 -0.61
C CYS A 234 12.04 -2.62 -2.12
N ASP A 235 11.05 -2.02 -2.78
CA ASP A 235 10.97 -1.87 -4.23
C ASP A 235 11.15 -3.23 -4.96
N CYS A 236 10.65 -4.31 -4.35
CA CYS A 236 10.70 -5.69 -4.87
C CYS A 236 9.56 -5.99 -5.85
N GLY A 237 9.70 -7.07 -6.62
CA GLY A 237 8.64 -7.63 -7.47
C GLY A 237 8.32 -9.06 -7.08
N PHE A 238 7.06 -9.36 -6.75
CA PHE A 238 6.58 -10.71 -6.44
C PHE A 238 5.63 -11.15 -7.55
N ASP A 239 6.06 -12.09 -8.39
CA ASP A 239 5.29 -12.64 -9.50
C ASP A 239 5.06 -14.15 -9.32
N THR A 240 3.80 -14.55 -9.17
CA THR A 240 3.40 -15.92 -8.83
C THR A 240 4.13 -16.41 -7.58
N VAL A 241 3.98 -15.66 -6.48
CA VAL A 241 4.61 -15.98 -5.18
C VAL A 241 3.57 -16.48 -4.20
N VAL A 242 3.88 -17.61 -3.55
CA VAL A 242 3.03 -18.20 -2.49
C VAL A 242 3.78 -18.17 -1.17
N MET A 243 3.10 -17.68 -0.13
CA MET A 243 3.62 -17.66 1.24
C MET A 243 2.64 -18.36 2.18
N SER A 244 3.12 -19.31 2.98
CA SER A 244 2.29 -20.08 3.92
C SER A 244 2.98 -20.30 5.27
N ASP A 245 2.19 -20.27 6.34
CA ASP A 245 2.63 -20.52 7.72
C ASP A 245 3.83 -19.65 8.19
N CYS A 246 3.93 -18.40 7.73
CA CYS A 246 5.12 -17.55 7.94
C CYS A 246 5.00 -16.57 9.12
N ASP A 247 6.10 -16.30 9.82
CA ASP A 247 6.18 -15.28 10.86
C ASP A 247 6.64 -13.93 10.28
N PHE A 248 5.71 -12.99 10.12
CA PHE A 248 5.93 -11.66 9.57
C PHE A 248 6.02 -10.55 10.64
N ARG A 249 6.22 -10.89 11.92
CA ARG A 249 6.29 -9.89 13.01
C ARG A 249 7.42 -8.89 12.76
N GLY A 250 7.15 -7.59 12.87
CA GLY A 250 8.13 -6.54 12.57
C GLY A 250 8.59 -6.45 11.11
N MET A 251 8.12 -7.32 10.21
CA MET A 251 8.48 -7.29 8.79
C MET A 251 7.95 -6.03 8.12
N LYS A 252 8.73 -5.46 7.21
CA LYS A 252 8.35 -4.28 6.44
C LYS A 252 8.43 -4.54 4.95
N ILE A 253 7.36 -4.22 4.21
CA ILE A 253 7.30 -4.32 2.75
C ILE A 253 6.96 -2.93 2.23
N VAL A 254 7.73 -2.37 1.30
CA VAL A 254 7.46 -1.02 0.78
C VAL A 254 7.77 -0.91 -0.71
N GLY A 255 6.89 -0.29 -1.49
CA GLY A 255 7.11 -0.08 -2.93
C GLY A 255 7.09 -1.37 -3.74
N THR A 256 6.58 -2.46 -3.17
CA THR A 256 6.57 -3.78 -3.79
C THR A 256 5.42 -3.92 -4.77
N LYS A 257 5.70 -4.57 -5.90
CA LYS A 257 4.68 -4.97 -6.88
C LYS A 257 4.29 -6.43 -6.66
N PHE A 258 3.00 -6.71 -6.70
CA PHE A 258 2.47 -8.07 -6.59
C PHE A 258 1.73 -8.44 -7.89
N ILE A 259 2.04 -9.62 -8.42
CA ILE A 259 1.40 -10.25 -9.56
C ILE A 259 1.12 -11.69 -9.11
N ASP A 260 -0.15 -12.09 -9.09
CA ASP A 260 -0.55 -13.47 -8.72
C ASP A 260 0.03 -13.93 -7.36
N PHE A 261 -0.08 -13.07 -6.35
CA PHE A 261 0.44 -13.32 -5.00
C PHE A 261 -0.61 -13.99 -4.11
N SER A 262 -0.19 -15.02 -3.37
CA SER A 262 -1.04 -15.78 -2.46
C SER A 262 -0.42 -15.90 -1.06
N LEU A 263 -1.21 -15.57 -0.04
CA LEU A 263 -0.97 -15.83 1.37
C LEU A 263 -1.94 -16.93 1.82
N GLU A 264 -1.40 -18.15 1.95
CA GLU A 264 -2.16 -19.32 2.36
C GLU A 264 -2.01 -19.53 3.87
N ASP A 265 -3.01 -19.07 4.63
CA ASP A 265 -3.01 -19.16 6.11
C ASP A 265 -4.06 -20.15 6.62
N LEU A 266 -4.03 -21.38 6.09
CA LEU A 266 -5.02 -22.44 6.35
C LEU A 266 -5.26 -22.73 7.85
N ASN A 267 -4.26 -22.47 8.70
CA ASN A 267 -4.30 -22.77 10.14
C ASN A 267 -4.05 -21.56 11.04
N THR A 268 -4.17 -20.32 10.54
CA THR A 268 -3.85 -19.09 11.31
C THR A 268 -2.46 -19.10 11.95
N ARG A 269 -1.51 -19.76 11.28
CA ARG A 269 -0.13 -19.88 11.78
C ARG A 269 0.68 -18.66 11.45
N SER A 270 0.28 -17.92 10.42
CA SER A 270 0.97 -16.72 9.99
C SER A 270 0.80 -15.60 11.00
N ARG A 271 1.89 -14.94 11.39
CA ARG A 271 1.89 -13.96 12.48
C ARG A 271 2.29 -12.58 12.02
N VAL A 272 1.58 -11.56 12.50
CA VAL A 272 1.96 -10.15 12.37
C VAL A 272 1.79 -9.43 13.71
N ASP A 273 2.48 -8.31 13.89
CA ASP A 273 2.32 -7.46 15.07
C ASP A 273 2.15 -5.97 14.70
N ARG A 274 2.18 -5.09 15.70
CA ARG A 274 2.02 -3.64 15.49
C ARG A 274 3.22 -2.99 14.78
N ASN A 275 4.36 -3.68 14.74
CA ASN A 275 5.60 -3.23 14.10
C ASN A 275 5.68 -3.72 12.64
N SER A 276 4.97 -4.80 12.30
CA SER A 276 4.75 -5.23 10.92
C SER A 276 4.09 -4.11 10.11
N PHE A 277 4.57 -3.89 8.89
CA PHE A 277 4.04 -2.83 8.03
C PHE A 277 4.21 -3.17 6.55
N PHE A 278 3.09 -3.28 5.83
CA PHE A 278 3.08 -3.47 4.39
C PHE A 278 2.58 -2.17 3.77
N GLY A 279 3.46 -1.45 3.08
CA GLY A 279 3.22 -0.12 2.54
C GLY A 279 2.36 -0.14 1.28
N GLU A 280 2.35 0.98 0.56
CA GLU A 280 1.62 1.07 -0.70
C GLU A 280 2.18 0.08 -1.73
N ILE A 281 1.26 -0.69 -2.31
CA ILE A 281 1.54 -1.60 -3.42
C ILE A 281 1.72 -0.78 -4.70
N ALA A 282 2.80 -1.05 -5.43
CA ALA A 282 3.07 -0.41 -6.71
C ALA A 282 2.21 -1.05 -7.82
N PHE A 283 1.34 -0.26 -8.46
CA PHE A 283 0.54 -0.69 -9.62
C PHE A 283 0.14 0.47 -10.53
N SER A 284 -0.17 0.16 -11.79
CA SER A 284 -0.71 1.12 -12.76
C SER A 284 -2.25 1.12 -12.74
N PRO A 285 -2.91 2.26 -12.43
CA PRO A 285 -4.37 2.34 -12.40
C PRO A 285 -5.03 2.22 -13.78
N LYS A 286 -4.24 2.27 -14.86
CA LYS A 286 -4.72 2.09 -16.23
C LYS A 286 -4.80 0.62 -16.64
N LEU A 287 -4.08 -0.26 -15.96
CA LEU A 287 -3.97 -1.66 -16.32
C LEU A 287 -4.83 -2.52 -15.39
N SER A 288 -6.01 -2.92 -15.86
CA SER A 288 -6.99 -3.65 -15.04
C SER A 288 -6.42 -4.88 -14.33
N ARG A 289 -5.47 -5.59 -14.96
CA ARG A 289 -4.80 -6.76 -14.36
C ARG A 289 -3.98 -6.39 -13.13
N GLU A 290 -3.21 -5.31 -13.16
CA GLU A 290 -2.41 -4.87 -12.00
C GLU A 290 -3.29 -4.33 -10.88
N VAL A 291 -4.38 -3.63 -11.22
CA VAL A 291 -5.36 -3.18 -10.23
C VAL A 291 -5.99 -4.39 -9.51
N ARG A 292 -6.27 -5.48 -10.25
CA ARG A 292 -6.78 -6.73 -9.68
C ARG A 292 -5.82 -7.32 -8.66
N PHE A 293 -4.57 -7.53 -9.05
CA PHE A 293 -3.56 -8.10 -8.15
C PHE A 293 -3.28 -7.22 -6.93
N ALA A 294 -3.25 -5.90 -7.09
CA ALA A 294 -3.09 -4.99 -5.96
C ALA A 294 -4.28 -5.08 -4.99
N ALA A 295 -5.52 -5.15 -5.50
CA ALA A 295 -6.70 -5.34 -4.66
C ALA A 295 -6.66 -6.69 -3.92
N GLU A 296 -6.35 -7.79 -4.62
CA GLU A 296 -6.21 -9.12 -4.03
C GLU A 296 -5.15 -9.14 -2.92
N ALA A 297 -3.99 -8.54 -3.14
CA ALA A 297 -2.93 -8.45 -2.13
C ALA A 297 -3.36 -7.62 -0.91
N TYR A 298 -3.98 -6.45 -1.08
CA TYR A 298 -4.54 -5.70 0.06
C TYR A 298 -5.63 -6.47 0.81
N GLY A 299 -6.46 -7.23 0.10
CA GLY A 299 -7.47 -8.10 0.70
C GLY A 299 -6.85 -9.15 1.62
N GLN A 300 -5.80 -9.82 1.15
CA GLN A 300 -5.05 -10.82 1.91
C GLN A 300 -4.31 -10.20 3.11
N PHE A 301 -3.73 -9.00 2.96
CA PHE A 301 -3.14 -8.27 4.09
C PHE A 301 -4.18 -7.89 5.14
N ASN A 302 -5.36 -7.44 4.72
CA ASN A 302 -6.46 -7.16 5.64
C ASN A 302 -6.84 -8.41 6.46
N GLU A 303 -7.00 -9.56 5.81
CA GLU A 303 -7.32 -10.83 6.47
C GLU A 303 -6.24 -11.26 7.45
N LEU A 304 -4.97 -11.24 7.04
CA LEU A 304 -3.83 -11.57 7.89
C LEU A 304 -3.77 -10.72 9.16
N PHE A 305 -3.90 -9.38 9.02
CA PHE A 305 -3.84 -8.45 10.15
C PHE A 305 -5.08 -8.53 11.04
N GLU A 306 -6.25 -8.82 10.47
CA GLU A 306 -7.48 -9.04 11.24
C GLU A 306 -7.39 -10.31 12.08
N ASN A 307 -6.94 -11.42 11.49
CA ASN A 307 -6.76 -12.70 12.19
C ASN A 307 -5.75 -12.58 13.35
N ASN A 308 -4.77 -11.69 13.21
CA ASN A 308 -3.79 -11.37 14.25
C ASN A 308 -4.23 -10.24 15.21
N LYS A 309 -5.46 -9.73 15.10
CA LYS A 309 -6.03 -8.68 15.96
C LYS A 309 -5.24 -7.36 15.96
N VAL A 310 -4.60 -7.04 14.83
CA VAL A 310 -3.90 -5.77 14.62
C VAL A 310 -4.84 -4.80 13.89
N THR A 311 -5.83 -4.31 14.64
CA THR A 311 -7.06 -3.73 14.09
C THR A 311 -6.89 -2.40 13.35
N ILE A 312 -5.99 -1.53 13.82
CA ILE A 312 -5.70 -0.25 13.17
C ILE A 312 -5.16 -0.45 11.74
N LEU A 313 -4.21 -1.37 11.57
CA LEU A 313 -3.62 -1.65 10.25
C LEU A 313 -4.55 -2.48 9.37
N SER A 314 -5.27 -3.45 9.95
CA SER A 314 -6.32 -4.19 9.22
C SER A 314 -7.36 -3.24 8.60
N GLY A 315 -7.87 -2.28 9.37
CA GLY A 315 -8.82 -1.28 8.85
C GLY A 315 -8.25 -0.42 7.72
N GLU A 316 -6.95 -0.10 7.77
CA GLU A 316 -6.27 0.61 6.69
C GLU A 316 -6.17 -0.24 5.42
N TYR A 317 -5.77 -1.51 5.52
CA TYR A 317 -5.73 -2.43 4.39
C TYR A 317 -7.11 -2.69 3.80
N PHE A 318 -8.14 -2.78 4.64
CA PHE A 318 -9.53 -2.86 4.17
C PHE A 318 -9.94 -1.63 3.36
N TYR A 319 -9.58 -0.43 3.83
CA TYR A 319 -9.83 0.82 3.10
C TYR A 319 -9.10 0.84 1.75
N LEU A 320 -7.81 0.47 1.72
CA LEU A 320 -6.99 0.41 0.50
C LEU A 320 -7.51 -0.63 -0.48
N PHE A 321 -7.94 -1.80 0.01
CA PHE A 321 -8.60 -2.84 -0.77
C PHE A 321 -9.86 -2.27 -1.46
N LYS A 322 -10.81 -1.71 -0.71
CA LYS A 322 -12.06 -1.17 -1.27
C LYS A 322 -11.82 -0.01 -2.24
N LYS A 323 -10.85 0.85 -1.95
CA LYS A 323 -10.47 1.97 -2.84
C LYS A 323 -9.85 1.47 -4.15
N THR A 324 -9.07 0.40 -4.11
CA THR A 324 -8.43 -0.19 -5.30
C THR A 324 -9.45 -0.99 -6.12
N ASP A 325 -10.27 -1.79 -5.45
CA ASP A 325 -11.36 -2.57 -6.04
C ASP A 325 -12.38 -1.69 -6.77
N LEU A 326 -12.66 -0.49 -6.24
CA LEU A 326 -13.54 0.52 -6.88
C LEU A 326 -13.17 0.81 -8.33
N LEU A 327 -11.89 0.73 -8.71
CA LEU A 327 -11.43 1.00 -10.08
C LEU A 327 -11.92 -0.08 -11.06
N GLN A 328 -12.10 -1.32 -10.60
CA GLN A 328 -12.48 -2.49 -11.39
C GLN A 328 -13.99 -2.71 -11.47
N LEU A 329 -14.75 -2.20 -10.49
CA LEU A 329 -16.20 -2.39 -10.43
C LEU A 329 -16.95 -1.92 -11.70
N ASP A 330 -18.09 -2.54 -11.97
CA ASP A 330 -19.03 -2.12 -13.00
C ASP A 330 -19.78 -0.83 -12.61
N ARG A 331 -20.52 -0.22 -13.55
CA ARG A 331 -21.07 1.14 -13.36
C ARG A 331 -22.02 1.25 -12.16
N THR A 332 -22.88 0.27 -11.93
CA THR A 332 -23.86 0.28 -10.84
C THR A 332 -23.19 0.05 -9.49
N SER A 333 -22.31 -0.96 -9.39
CA SER A 333 -21.57 -1.23 -8.15
C SER A 333 -20.61 -0.10 -7.81
N LYS A 334 -20.05 0.59 -8.81
CA LYS A 334 -19.27 1.82 -8.61
C LYS A 334 -20.08 2.88 -7.87
N VAL A 335 -21.34 3.12 -8.23
CA VAL A 335 -22.18 4.13 -7.56
C VAL A 335 -22.36 3.81 -6.08
N ILE A 336 -22.66 2.54 -5.77
CA ILE A 336 -22.84 2.08 -4.38
C ILE A 336 -21.53 2.20 -3.60
N SER A 337 -20.41 1.78 -4.19
CA SER A 337 -19.10 1.89 -3.55
C SER A 337 -18.67 3.36 -3.35
N TYR A 338 -18.95 4.24 -4.32
CA TYR A 338 -18.74 5.69 -4.15
C TYR A 338 -19.61 6.26 -3.03
N PHE A 339 -20.85 5.81 -2.87
CA PHE A 339 -21.71 6.23 -1.76
C PHE A 339 -21.12 5.82 -0.41
N GLY A 340 -20.63 4.58 -0.29
CA GLY A 340 -19.92 4.11 0.91
C GLY A 340 -18.63 4.88 1.21
N LEU A 341 -17.88 5.26 0.17
CA LEU A 341 -16.71 6.10 0.31
C LEU A 341 -17.08 7.50 0.82
N LEU A 342 -18.07 8.15 0.21
CA LEU A 342 -18.46 9.53 0.53
C LEU A 342 -19.11 9.67 1.91
N THR A 343 -19.94 8.70 2.31
CA THR A 343 -20.67 8.76 3.58
C THR A 343 -19.78 8.46 4.77
N CYS A 344 -18.94 7.44 4.69
CA CYS A 344 -18.27 6.89 5.86
C CYS A 344 -16.85 6.39 5.60
N GLY A 345 -16.32 6.60 4.39
CA GLY A 345 -15.00 6.11 3.98
C GLY A 345 -14.87 4.60 4.13
N TYR A 346 -15.89 3.85 3.68
CA TYR A 346 -16.02 2.40 3.86
C TYR A 346 -16.07 1.95 5.33
N GLY A 347 -16.42 2.86 6.25
CA GLY A 347 -16.53 2.58 7.67
C GLY A 347 -15.23 2.76 8.44
N GLU A 348 -14.13 3.17 7.80
CA GLU A 348 -12.79 3.31 8.41
C GLU A 348 -12.39 4.79 8.67
N ARG A 349 -13.09 5.73 8.01
CA ARG A 349 -12.80 7.17 8.04
C ARG A 349 -14.03 7.97 8.51
N PRO A 350 -14.26 8.12 9.83
CA PRO A 350 -15.44 8.81 10.37
C PRO A 350 -15.53 10.29 9.94
N PHE A 351 -14.40 10.94 9.67
CA PHE A 351 -14.35 12.32 9.19
C PHE A 351 -15.10 12.57 7.88
N PHE A 352 -15.27 11.56 7.03
CA PHE A 352 -16.06 11.69 5.80
C PHE A 352 -17.52 12.01 6.11
N SER A 353 -18.08 11.40 7.16
CA SER A 353 -19.44 11.67 7.62
C SER A 353 -19.60 13.11 8.10
N LEU A 354 -18.63 13.64 8.86
CA LEU A 354 -18.65 15.04 9.32
C LEU A 354 -18.58 16.04 8.17
N ILE A 355 -17.71 15.79 7.19
CA ILE A 355 -17.59 16.65 6.01
C ILE A 355 -18.89 16.63 5.21
N LEU A 356 -19.45 15.44 4.95
CA LEU A 356 -20.70 15.29 4.22
C LEU A 356 -21.87 15.96 4.97
N SER A 357 -21.94 15.81 6.29
CA SER A 357 -22.92 16.49 7.15
C SER A 357 -22.84 18.01 7.00
N THR A 358 -21.63 18.56 7.05
CA THR A 358 -21.38 20.00 6.86
C THR A 358 -21.82 20.46 5.47
N LEU A 359 -21.58 19.66 4.43
CA LEU A 359 -22.01 19.96 3.07
C LEU A 359 -23.53 19.91 2.90
N ILE A 360 -24.22 18.99 3.58
CA ILE A 360 -25.68 18.91 3.59
C ILE A 360 -26.26 20.18 4.23
N VAL A 361 -25.76 20.57 5.42
CA VAL A 361 -26.18 21.81 6.09
C VAL A 361 -25.92 23.03 5.20
N ALA A 362 -24.76 23.11 4.56
CA ALA A 362 -24.48 24.21 3.66
C ALA A 362 -25.45 24.25 2.46
N MET A 363 -25.72 23.11 1.83
CA MET A 363 -26.63 23.01 0.69
C MET A 363 -28.07 23.37 1.08
N CYS A 364 -28.57 22.85 2.21
CA CYS A 364 -29.91 23.18 2.71
C CYS A 364 -30.03 24.66 3.09
N GLY A 365 -29.02 25.24 3.74
CA GLY A 365 -28.94 26.69 4.00
C GLY A 365 -29.09 27.53 2.72
N LEU A 366 -28.44 27.14 1.63
CA LEU A 366 -28.61 27.78 0.32
C LEU A 366 -30.03 27.62 -0.24
N LEU A 367 -30.61 26.41 -0.13
CA LEU A 367 -31.98 26.14 -0.58
C LEU A 367 -33.00 26.96 0.21
N TYR A 368 -32.82 27.12 1.53
CA TYR A 368 -33.68 27.95 2.37
C TYR A 368 -33.62 29.43 1.99
N MET A 369 -32.48 29.94 1.54
CA MET A 369 -32.43 31.30 1.02
C MET A 369 -33.29 31.47 -0.24
N VAL A 370 -33.36 30.44 -1.09
CA VAL A 370 -34.18 30.48 -2.33
C VAL A 370 -35.66 30.27 -2.04
N CYS A 371 -36.00 29.29 -1.19
CA CYS A 371 -37.40 28.95 -0.88
C CYS A 371 -38.04 29.90 0.16
N GLY A 372 -37.23 30.49 1.03
CA GLY A 372 -37.65 31.40 2.10
C GLY A 372 -37.98 30.70 3.41
N VAL A 373 -37.68 31.36 4.53
CA VAL A 373 -38.01 30.94 5.89
C VAL A 373 -38.73 32.06 6.63
N SER A 374 -39.56 31.72 7.60
CA SER A 374 -40.28 32.69 8.45
C SER A 374 -39.51 32.93 9.74
N LEU A 375 -39.25 34.19 10.07
CA LEU A 375 -38.74 34.62 11.37
C LEU A 375 -39.70 35.68 11.91
N ASN A 376 -40.31 35.45 13.08
CA ASN A 376 -41.24 36.40 13.70
C ASN A 376 -42.39 36.87 12.78
N ASN A 377 -42.94 35.97 11.95
CA ASN A 377 -43.96 36.24 10.92
C ASN A 377 -43.51 37.10 9.73
N GLU A 378 -42.21 37.41 9.61
CA GLU A 378 -41.63 38.02 8.41
C GLU A 378 -40.98 36.96 7.51
N ILE A 379 -41.20 37.08 6.20
CA ILE A 379 -40.65 36.14 5.21
C ILE A 379 -39.23 36.59 4.84
N LEU A 380 -38.25 35.83 5.28
CA LEU A 380 -36.85 35.99 4.91
C LEU A 380 -36.55 35.12 3.68
N ALA A 381 -36.46 35.74 2.50
CA ALA A 381 -36.11 35.07 1.25
C ALA A 381 -35.18 35.95 0.43
N TYR A 382 -34.21 35.32 -0.24
CA TYR A 382 -33.30 36.04 -1.12
C TYR A 382 -34.01 36.44 -2.41
N ARG A 383 -34.18 37.75 -2.62
CA ARG A 383 -34.74 38.33 -3.85
C ARG A 383 -33.77 39.39 -4.40
N PRO A 384 -32.97 39.05 -5.42
CA PRO A 384 -31.98 39.98 -5.96
C PRO A 384 -32.70 41.21 -6.56
N THR A 385 -32.30 42.40 -6.13
CA THR A 385 -32.81 43.68 -6.62
C THR A 385 -31.64 44.50 -7.18
N LEU A 386 -31.88 45.42 -8.14
CA LEU A 386 -30.81 46.23 -8.77
C LEU A 386 -29.91 46.98 -7.77
N SER A 387 -30.43 47.34 -6.59
CA SER A 387 -29.69 48.03 -5.51
C SER A 387 -28.90 47.10 -4.59
N HIS A 388 -29.33 45.83 -4.46
CA HIS A 388 -28.72 44.82 -3.60
C HIS A 388 -28.64 43.49 -4.34
N PRO A 389 -27.55 43.27 -5.12
CA PRO A 389 -27.36 42.05 -5.90
C PRO A 389 -26.79 40.88 -5.10
N LEU A 390 -26.51 41.07 -3.80
CA LEU A 390 -25.98 40.05 -2.89
C LEU A 390 -26.92 39.87 -1.68
N PRO A 391 -26.98 38.67 -1.08
CA PRO A 391 -27.79 38.44 0.11
C PRO A 391 -27.24 39.21 1.30
N ASP A 392 -28.15 39.70 2.14
CA ASP A 392 -27.78 40.31 3.43
C ASP A 392 -27.13 39.27 4.35
N TRP A 393 -26.13 39.69 5.12
CA TRP A 393 -25.42 38.84 6.07
C TRP A 393 -26.38 38.23 7.10
N GLY A 394 -27.36 39.02 7.59
CA GLY A 394 -28.37 38.54 8.53
C GLY A 394 -29.22 37.40 7.95
N LEU A 395 -29.59 37.48 6.66
CA LEU A 395 -30.32 36.42 5.96
C LEU A 395 -29.47 35.14 5.87
N VAL A 396 -28.21 35.27 5.46
CA VAL A 396 -27.28 34.14 5.36
C VAL A 396 -27.15 33.46 6.73
N THR A 397 -26.86 34.22 7.79
CA THR A 397 -26.69 33.62 9.13
C THR A 397 -27.94 32.92 9.62
N ASN A 398 -29.13 33.49 9.38
CA ASN A 398 -30.39 32.90 9.83
C ASN A 398 -30.74 31.61 9.08
N CYS A 399 -30.54 31.57 7.76
CA CYS A 399 -30.82 30.37 6.97
C CYS A 399 -29.86 29.21 7.30
N PHE A 400 -28.57 29.50 7.48
CA PHE A 400 -27.59 28.48 7.87
C PHE A 400 -27.78 28.02 9.32
N HIS A 401 -28.13 28.93 10.23
CA HIS A 401 -28.51 28.58 11.60
C HIS A 401 -29.75 27.66 11.60
N PHE A 402 -30.79 27.99 10.83
CA PHE A 402 -31.98 27.15 10.70
C PHE A 402 -31.65 25.75 10.15
N SER A 403 -30.81 25.66 9.13
CA SER A 403 -30.32 24.40 8.58
C SER A 403 -29.57 23.57 9.62
N LEU A 404 -28.65 24.18 10.38
CA LEU A 404 -27.90 23.47 11.44
C LEU A 404 -28.82 22.90 12.53
N VAL A 405 -29.81 23.70 12.98
CA VAL A 405 -30.78 23.31 14.01
C VAL A 405 -31.74 22.23 13.50
N THR A 406 -32.08 22.27 12.22
CA THR A 406 -32.94 21.28 11.56
C THR A 406 -32.18 19.96 11.36
N PHE A 407 -30.95 20.01 10.85
CA PHE A 407 -30.08 18.85 10.67
C PHE A 407 -29.77 18.13 12.00
N SER A 408 -29.51 18.89 13.06
CA SER A 408 -29.29 18.34 14.41
C SER A 408 -30.57 17.96 15.14
N THR A 409 -31.74 18.16 14.50
CA THR A 409 -33.08 17.91 15.06
C THR A 409 -33.35 18.58 16.41
N THR A 410 -32.64 19.68 16.71
CA THR A 410 -32.79 20.43 17.98
C THR A 410 -34.07 21.26 17.98
N GLY A 411 -34.41 21.88 16.84
CA GLY A 411 -35.71 22.52 16.62
C GLY A 411 -36.09 23.63 17.61
N TYR A 412 -35.27 24.69 17.77
CA TYR A 412 -35.57 25.81 18.69
C TYR A 412 -36.91 26.53 18.45
N GLY A 413 -37.54 26.34 17.29
CA GLY A 413 -38.89 26.86 17.00
C GLY A 413 -38.94 28.38 16.71
N ASN A 414 -37.79 29.05 16.64
CA ASN A 414 -37.68 30.48 16.33
C ASN A 414 -37.84 30.79 14.84
N VAL A 415 -37.43 29.87 13.97
CA VAL A 415 -37.55 29.96 12.51
C VAL A 415 -38.42 28.82 12.03
N THR A 416 -39.41 29.12 11.17
CA THR A 416 -40.32 28.11 10.63
C THR A 416 -40.20 28.02 9.10
N PRO A 417 -40.24 26.81 8.51
CA PRO A 417 -40.18 26.64 7.07
C PRO A 417 -41.50 27.05 6.42
N LEU A 418 -41.43 27.71 5.26
CA LEU A 418 -42.59 28.07 4.45
C LEU A 418 -42.53 27.41 3.06
N GLY A 419 -43.68 26.96 2.55
CA GLY A 419 -43.81 26.42 1.19
C GLY A 419 -42.81 25.29 0.89
N GLY A 420 -41.96 25.50 -0.11
CA GLY A 420 -40.95 24.52 -0.54
C GLY A 420 -39.92 24.16 0.55
N SER A 421 -39.65 25.08 1.49
CA SER A 421 -38.75 24.84 2.62
C SER A 421 -39.25 23.74 3.55
N LEU A 422 -40.55 23.43 3.55
CA LEU A 422 -41.11 22.34 4.34
C LEU A 422 -40.55 20.99 3.89
N LEU A 423 -40.53 20.72 2.58
CA LEU A 423 -39.99 19.48 2.02
C LEU A 423 -38.48 19.38 2.23
N VAL A 424 -37.76 20.49 2.06
CA VAL A 424 -36.31 20.54 2.30
C VAL A 424 -36.00 20.24 3.77
N SER A 425 -36.76 20.82 4.70
CA SER A 425 -36.58 20.57 6.14
C SER A 425 -36.90 19.13 6.54
N ALA A 426 -37.95 18.55 5.97
CA ALA A 426 -38.29 17.14 6.21
C ALA A 426 -37.16 16.20 5.73
N ALA A 427 -36.62 16.44 4.54
CA ALA A 427 -35.51 15.66 4.01
C ALA A 427 -34.21 15.86 4.82
N GLU A 428 -33.92 17.10 5.21
CA GLU A 428 -32.74 17.44 6.01
C GLU A 428 -32.76 16.77 7.39
N MET A 429 -33.91 16.74 8.07
CA MET A 429 -34.04 16.05 9.37
C MET A 429 -33.75 14.55 9.25
N VAL A 430 -34.31 13.89 8.23
CA VAL A 430 -34.06 12.45 7.99
C VAL A 430 -32.58 12.20 7.70
N LEU A 431 -31.97 13.01 6.83
CA LEU A 431 -30.55 12.90 6.52
C LEU A 431 -29.68 13.17 7.75
N GLY A 432 -30.05 14.13 8.59
CA GLY A 432 -29.37 14.46 9.83
C GLY A 432 -29.26 13.27 10.77
N ILE A 433 -30.39 12.63 11.09
CA ILE A 433 -30.43 11.45 11.96
C ILE A 433 -29.58 10.30 11.38
N VAL A 434 -29.70 10.04 10.07
CA VAL A 434 -28.94 8.98 9.40
C VAL A 434 -27.43 9.27 9.46
N MET A 435 -27.01 10.50 9.16
CA MET A 435 -25.59 10.87 9.14
C MET A 435 -24.95 10.84 10.53
N VAL A 436 -25.67 11.26 11.58
CA VAL A 436 -25.23 11.12 12.97
C VAL A 436 -25.07 9.63 13.33
N GLY A 437 -26.02 8.78 12.95
CA GLY A 437 -25.92 7.33 13.15
C GLY A 437 -24.71 6.71 12.45
N VAL A 438 -24.45 7.10 11.20
CA VAL A 438 -23.27 6.66 10.43
C VAL A 438 -21.97 7.14 11.09
N PHE A 439 -21.93 8.38 11.57
CA PHE A 439 -20.77 8.92 12.28
C PHE A 439 -20.46 8.12 13.57
N VAL A 440 -21.47 7.91 14.42
CA VAL A 440 -21.30 7.15 15.67
C VAL A 440 -20.91 5.70 15.37
N SER A 441 -21.57 5.04 14.42
CA SER A 441 -21.27 3.66 14.03
C SER A 441 -19.83 3.49 13.55
N THR A 442 -19.35 4.42 12.72
CA THR A 442 -17.95 4.39 12.24
C THR A 442 -16.93 4.69 13.32
N LEU A 443 -17.24 5.60 14.25
CA LEU A 443 -16.39 5.84 15.41
C LEU A 443 -16.28 4.59 16.29
N VAL A 444 -17.41 3.98 16.64
CA VAL A 444 -17.44 2.76 17.46
C VAL A 444 -16.65 1.64 16.78
N ARG A 445 -16.87 1.41 15.48
CA ARG A 445 -16.12 0.41 14.72
C ARG A 445 -14.62 0.65 14.75
N LYS A 446 -14.18 1.91 14.75
CA LYS A 446 -12.77 2.28 14.79
C LYS A 446 -12.13 2.16 16.17
N THR A 447 -12.90 2.37 17.24
CA THR A 447 -12.38 2.35 18.62
C THR A 447 -12.57 1.02 19.34
N ALA A 448 -13.61 0.26 19.00
CA ALA A 448 -14.02 -0.95 19.70
C ALA A 448 -13.51 -2.25 19.05
N ARG A 449 -12.88 -2.17 17.88
CA ARG A 449 -12.21 -3.30 17.21
C ARG A 449 -10.76 -3.34 17.69
#